data_AF-A0A929GIA3-F1
#
_entry.id   AF-A0A929GIA3-F1
#
_cell.length_a   1.000
_cell.length_b   1.000
_cell.length_c   1.000
_cell.angle_alpha   90.00
_cell.angle_beta   90.00
_cell.angle_gamma   90.00
#
_symmetry.space_group_name_H-M   'P 1'
#
loop_
_entity.id
_entity.type
_entity.pdbx_description
1 polymer ?
#
loop_
_entity_poly.entity_id
_entity_poly.type
_entity_poly.pdbx_seq_one_letter_code
_entity_poly.pdbx_strand_id
1 'polypeptide(L)'
;TATSAMVMPILSAVAIGLGQSPLLLIIPAAVAASCAFMLPVATPPNAIVFGSGYVTIPQMAKSGFGLNLIGIALVALLTYVLVFPVFDVVIGDIPAWAQAATQ
;
A
#
# COMPACT_ATOMS: atom_id res chain seq x y z
N THR A 1 -1.23 5.42 -8.38
CA THR A 1 -1.77 6.75 -8.05
C THR A 1 -3.28 6.80 -8.03
N ALA A 2 -3.98 6.47 -9.12
CA ALA A 2 -5.45 6.51 -9.17
C ALA A 2 -6.13 5.63 -8.10
N THR A 3 -5.70 4.38 -7.97
CA THR A 3 -6.19 3.44 -6.94
C THR A 3 -5.91 3.95 -5.52
N SER A 4 -4.69 4.44 -5.28
CA SER A 4 -4.30 4.98 -3.97
C SER A 4 -5.15 6.18 -3.57
N ALA A 5 -5.43 7.12 -4.48
CA ALA A 5 -6.24 8.30 -4.20
C ALA A 5 -7.69 7.97 -3.85
N MET A 6 -8.25 6.90 -4.42
CA MET A 6 -9.60 6.44 -4.12
C MET A 6 -9.67 5.66 -2.80
N VAL A 7 -8.66 4.86 -2.47
CA VAL A 7 -8.69 3.94 -1.32
C VAL A 7 -8.23 4.61 -0.03
N MET A 8 -7.29 5.56 -0.08
CA MET A 8 -6.76 6.22 1.12
C MET A 8 -7.84 6.90 1.99
N PRO A 9 -8.84 7.63 1.46
CA PRO A 9 -9.90 8.23 2.28
C PRO A 9 -10.73 7.17 3.04
N ILE A 10 -10.99 6.03 2.40
CA ILE A 10 -11.74 4.92 3.01
C ILE A 10 -10.92 4.33 4.17
N LEU A 11 -9.63 4.07 3.94
CA LEU A 11 -8.74 3.55 5.00
C LEU A 11 -8.59 4.54 6.17
N SER A 12 -8.54 5.84 5.87
CA SER A 12 -8.53 6.88 6.90
C SER A 12 -9.79 6.82 7.77
N ALA A 13 -10.97 6.76 7.15
CA ALA A 13 -12.24 6.68 7.87
C ALA A 13 -12.36 5.40 8.71
N VAL A 14 -11.87 4.26 8.19
CA VAL A 14 -11.83 3.00 8.94
C VAL A 14 -10.90 3.09 10.15
N ALA A 15 -9.70 3.67 10.00
CA ALA A 15 -8.77 3.85 11.11
C ALA A 15 -9.38 4.71 12.23
N ILE A 16 -10.03 5.82 11.86
CA ILE A 16 -10.72 6.71 12.81
C ILE A 16 -11.86 5.96 13.52
N GLY A 17 -12.66 5.19 12.79
CA GLY A 17 -13.73 4.36 13.37
C GLY A 17 -13.23 3.29 14.33
N LEU A 18 -11.97 2.84 14.18
CA LEU A 18 -11.30 1.92 15.11
C LEU A 18 -10.59 2.62 16.28
N GLY A 19 -10.68 3.95 16.37
CA GLY A 19 -9.98 4.73 17.38
C GLY A 19 -8.46 4.74 17.20
N GLN A 20 -7.98 4.53 15.97
CA GLN A 20 -6.56 4.45 15.64
C GLN A 20 -6.15 5.62 14.76
N SER A 21 -4.86 5.96 14.79
CA SER A 21 -4.28 6.95 13.87
C SER A 21 -4.44 6.51 12.41
N PRO A 22 -4.95 7.39 11.51
CA PRO A 22 -5.05 7.10 10.06
C PRO A 22 -3.75 6.63 9.42
N LEU A 23 -2.61 7.11 9.94
CA LEU A 23 -1.28 6.77 9.44
C LEU A 23 -0.99 5.28 9.53
N LEU A 24 -1.59 4.59 10.50
CA LEU A 24 -1.41 3.14 10.71
C LEU A 24 -1.90 2.32 9.51
N LEU A 25 -2.95 2.77 8.82
CA LEU A 25 -3.47 2.10 7.62
C LEU A 25 -2.99 2.76 6.31
N ILE A 26 -2.84 4.09 6.29
CA ILE A 26 -2.48 4.81 5.06
C ILE A 26 -1.04 4.53 4.64
N ILE A 27 -0.08 4.50 5.56
CA ILE A 27 1.34 4.30 5.23
C ILE A 27 1.57 2.92 4.58
N PRO A 28 1.19 1.78 5.20
CA PRO A 28 1.33 0.48 4.55
C PRO A 28 0.57 0.39 3.22
N ALA A 29 -0.63 0.97 3.14
CA ALA A 29 -1.42 0.96 1.91
C ALA A 29 -0.76 1.75 0.78
N ALA A 30 -0.14 2.89 1.07
CA ALA A 30 0.60 3.68 0.10
C ALA A 30 1.79 2.90 -0.47
N VAL A 31 2.58 2.24 0.39
CA VAL A 31 3.71 1.40 -0.03
C VAL A 31 3.21 0.19 -0.84
N ALA A 32 2.16 -0.49 -0.37
CA ALA A 32 1.57 -1.64 -1.06
C ALA A 32 1.01 -1.25 -2.45
N ALA A 33 0.41 -0.07 -2.59
CA ALA A 33 -0.10 0.42 -3.87
C ALA A 33 1.01 0.68 -4.90
N SER A 34 2.27 0.86 -4.47
CA SER A 34 3.44 0.92 -5.35
C SER A 34 3.92 -0.46 -5.80
N CYS A 35 3.54 -1.55 -5.13
CA CYS A 35 3.95 -2.91 -5.43
C CYS A 35 3.02 -3.63 -6.44
N ALA A 36 2.66 -2.98 -7.55
CA ALA A 36 1.77 -3.57 -8.55
C ALA A 36 2.55 -4.31 -9.66
N PHE A 37 2.96 -5.56 -9.41
CA PHE A 37 3.84 -6.31 -10.32
C PHE A 37 3.16 -7.42 -11.16
N MET A 38 1.86 -7.68 -10.97
CA MET A 38 1.18 -8.83 -11.59
C MET A 38 0.63 -8.59 -13.01
N LEU A 39 0.41 -7.34 -13.43
CA LEU A 39 -0.27 -7.04 -14.69
C LEU A 39 0.56 -6.09 -15.57
N PRO A 40 0.53 -6.27 -16.91
CA PRO A 40 1.28 -5.43 -17.85
C PRO A 40 0.81 -3.97 -17.84
N VAL A 41 -0.46 -3.73 -17.48
CA VAL A 41 -1.06 -2.39 -17.42
C VAL A 41 -0.61 -1.57 -16.19
N ALA A 42 0.06 -2.19 -15.22
CA ALA A 42 0.35 -1.56 -13.93
C ALA A 42 1.47 -0.52 -13.99
N THR A 43 2.48 -0.72 -14.84
CA THR A 43 3.64 0.19 -14.97
C THR A 43 4.23 0.16 -16.39
N PRO A 44 4.79 1.28 -16.90
CA PRO A 44 5.39 1.31 -18.25
C PRO A 44 6.46 0.24 -18.53
N PRO A 45 7.36 -0.12 -17.59
CA PRO A 45 8.33 -1.20 -17.81
C PRO A 45 7.69 -2.57 -18.05
N ASN A 46 6.62 -2.92 -17.31
CA ASN A 46 5.91 -4.18 -17.49
C ASN A 46 5.18 -4.24 -18.84
N ALA A 47 4.68 -3.10 -19.33
CA ALA A 47 4.07 -3.00 -20.66
C ALA A 47 5.10 -3.19 -21.79
N ILE A 48 6.33 -2.66 -21.63
CA ILE A 48 7.41 -2.81 -22.62
C ILE A 48 7.83 -4.28 -22.75
N VAL A 49 7.99 -4.99 -21.63
CA VAL A 49 8.36 -6.42 -21.63
C VAL A 49 7.25 -7.27 -22.25
N PHE A 50 5.98 -6.97 -21.96
CA PHE A 50 4.85 -7.65 -22.62
C PHE A 50 4.80 -7.37 -24.13
N GLY A 51 5.04 -6.12 -24.55
CA GLY A 51 5.08 -5.71 -25.96
C GLY A 51 6.21 -6.33 -26.79
N SER A 52 7.20 -6.95 -26.13
CA SER A 52 8.29 -7.68 -26.81
C SER A 52 7.85 -9.00 -27.46
N GLY A 53 6.66 -9.51 -27.12
CA GLY A 53 6.12 -10.78 -27.63
C GLY A 53 6.75 -12.04 -26.99
N TYR A 54 7.79 -11.89 -26.16
CA TYR A 54 8.46 -13.01 -25.49
C TYR A 54 7.79 -13.47 -24.19
N VAL A 55 6.87 -12.68 -23.63
CA VAL A 55 6.27 -12.95 -22.32
C VAL A 55 4.75 -12.91 -22.41
N THR A 56 4.10 -13.99 -21.94
CA THR A 56 2.64 -14.11 -21.92
C THR A 56 2.04 -13.60 -20.61
N ILE A 57 0.76 -13.19 -20.61
CA ILE A 57 0.04 -12.72 -19.41
C ILE A 57 0.16 -13.74 -18.24
N PRO A 58 -0.01 -15.06 -18.43
CA PRO A 58 0.11 -16.03 -17.34
C PRO A 58 1.52 -16.12 -16.74
N GLN A 59 2.58 -15.95 -17.56
CA GLN A 59 3.96 -15.90 -17.07
C GLN A 59 4.20 -14.65 -16.22
N MET A 60 3.72 -13.49 -16.67
CA MET A 60 3.82 -12.25 -15.89
C MET A 60 3.06 -12.35 -14.56
N ALA A 61 1.84 -12.91 -14.59
CA ALA A 61 1.03 -13.04 -13.39
C ALA A 61 1.69 -13.96 -12.34
N LYS A 62 2.31 -15.07 -12.77
CA LYS A 62 2.97 -16.03 -11.86
C LYS A 62 4.23 -15.44 -11.24
N SER A 63 5.06 -14.74 -12.03
CA SER A 63 6.25 -14.05 -11.52
C SER A 63 5.90 -12.87 -10.63
N GLY A 64 4.89 -12.08 -11.03
CA GLY A 64 4.39 -10.95 -10.25
C GLY A 64 3.73 -11.37 -8.92
N PHE A 65 3.09 -12.55 -8.87
CA PHE A 65 2.53 -13.07 -7.63
C PHE A 65 3.61 -13.33 -6.57
N GLY A 66 4.74 -13.91 -6.96
CA GLY A 66 5.87 -14.12 -6.05
C GLY A 66 6.44 -12.81 -5.51
N LEU A 67 6.59 -11.80 -6.37
CA LEU A 67 7.04 -10.47 -5.98
C LEU A 67 6.04 -9.76 -5.06
N ASN A 68 4.74 -9.89 -5.32
CA ASN A 68 3.70 -9.34 -4.44
C ASN A 68 3.74 -9.98 -3.06
N LEU A 69 4.00 -11.29 -2.94
CA LEU A 69 4.08 -11.96 -1.66
C LEU A 69 5.28 -11.47 -0.82
N ILE A 70 6.44 -11.28 -1.46
CA ILE A 70 7.61 -10.65 -0.83
C ILE A 70 7.29 -9.20 -0.45
N GLY A 71 6.61 -8.46 -1.32
CA GLY A 71 6.15 -7.10 -1.06
C GLY A 71 5.26 -7.02 0.18
N ILE A 72 4.31 -7.94 0.36
CA ILE A 72 3.45 -8.01 1.55
C ILE A 72 4.30 -8.20 2.82
N ALA A 73 5.24 -9.15 2.80
CA ALA A 73 6.11 -9.39 3.94
C ALA A 73 6.99 -8.17 4.28
N LEU A 74 7.55 -7.50 3.27
CA LEU A 74 8.35 -6.29 3.44
C LEU A 74 7.51 -5.12 3.94
N VAL A 75 6.31 -4.90 3.39
CA VAL A 75 5.40 -3.85 3.86
C VAL A 75 5.05 -4.07 5.32
N ALA A 76 4.67 -5.30 5.71
CA ALA A 76 4.38 -5.63 7.09
C ALA A 76 5.57 -5.36 8.02
N LEU A 77 6.79 -5.77 7.61
CA LEU A 77 8.00 -5.52 8.38
C LEU A 77 8.30 -4.02 8.51
N LEU A 78 8.22 -3.27 7.41
CA LEU A 78 8.45 -1.83 7.40
C LEU A 78 7.41 -1.09 8.26
N THR A 79 6.16 -1.53 8.28
CA THR A 79 5.16 -0.98 9.19
C THR A 79 5.57 -1.17 10.65
N TYR A 80 6.01 -2.36 11.04
CA TYR A 80 6.46 -2.60 12.42
C TYR A 80 7.75 -1.84 12.77
N VAL A 81 8.72 -1.76 11.85
CA VAL A 81 10.06 -1.21 12.12
C VAL A 81 10.15 0.30 11.92
N LEU A 82 9.36 0.90 11.03
CA LEU A 82 9.42 2.34 10.73
C LEU A 82 8.20 3.10 11.26
N VAL A 83 6.98 2.58 11.10
CA VAL A 83 5.78 3.37 11.46
C VAL A 83 5.68 3.60 12.96
N PHE A 84 5.97 2.59 13.76
CA PHE A 84 5.95 2.71 15.22
C PHE A 84 7.01 3.68 15.77
N PRO A 85 8.31 3.54 15.46
CA PRO A 85 9.33 4.42 16.07
C PRO A 85 9.53 5.77 15.37
N VAL A 86 9.25 5.91 14.06
CA VAL A 86 9.50 7.17 13.34
C VAL A 86 8.32 8.13 13.46
N PHE A 87 7.10 7.61 13.44
CA PHE A 87 5.88 8.44 13.51
C PHE A 87 5.25 8.46 14.91
N ASP A 88 5.91 7.85 15.90
CA ASP A 88 5.47 7.76 17.30
C ASP A 88 4.00 7.35 17.43
N VAL A 89 3.58 6.41 16.56
CA VAL A 89 2.18 5.97 16.47
C VAL A 89 1.88 5.04 17.64
N VAL A 90 1.25 5.59 18.68
CA VAL A 90 0.73 4.83 19.81
C VAL A 90 -0.61 4.21 19.42
N ILE A 91 -0.75 2.90 19.61
CA ILE A 91 -2.01 2.18 19.39
C ILE A 91 -3.05 2.74 20.38
N GLY A 92 -4.13 3.33 19.85
CA GLY A 92 -5.21 3.91 20.64
C GLY A 92 -5.11 5.41 20.93
N ASP A 93 -4.11 6.11 20.37
CA ASP A 93 -4.07 7.57 20.40
C ASP A 93 -4.30 8.17 19.01
N ILE A 94 -5.21 9.15 18.93
CA ILE A 94 -5.53 9.85 17.70
C ILE A 94 -4.85 11.22 17.77
N PRO A 95 -3.89 11.52 16.90
CA PRO A 95 -3.15 12.77 16.98
C PRO A 95 -4.08 13.97 16.77
N ALA A 96 -3.79 15.09 17.43
CA ALA A 96 -4.68 16.27 17.47
C ALA A 96 -5.07 16.81 16.08
N TRP A 97 -4.18 16.71 15.08
CA TRP A 97 -4.48 17.11 13.70
C TRP A 97 -5.54 16.21 13.04
N ALA A 98 -5.63 14.95 13.43
CA ALA A 98 -6.62 14.00 12.92
C ALA A 98 -7.95 14.12 13.67
N GLN A 99 -7.93 14.51 14.94
CA GLN A 99 -9.16 14.78 15.69
C GLN A 99 -9.93 15.99 15.15
N ALA A 100 -9.22 17.02 14.66
CA ALA A 100 -9.83 18.19 14.03
C ALA A 100 -10.56 17.87 12.71
N ALA A 101 -10.24 16.74 12.06
CA ALA A 101 -10.90 16.29 10.83
C ALA A 101 -12.15 15.42 11.08
N THR A 102 -12.44 15.10 12.34
CA THR A 102 -13.61 14.31 12.78
C THR A 102 -14.79 15.19 13.22
N GLN A 103 -14.62 16.53 13.24
CA GLN A 103 -15.69 17.51 13.44
C GLN A 103 -16.18 18.06 12.10
#